data_AF-A0A7C4UEM7-F1
#
_entry.id   AF-A0A7C4UEM7-F1
#
_cell.length_a   1.000
_cell.length_b   1.000
_cell.length_c   1.000
_cell.angle_alpha   90.00
_cell.angle_beta   90.00
_cell.angle_gamma   90.00
#
_symmetry.space_group_name_H-M   'P 1'
#
loop_
_entity.id
_entity.type
_entity.pdbx_description
1 polymer ?
#
loop_
_entity_poly.entity_id
_entity_poly.type
_entity_poly.pdbx_seq_one_letter_code
_entity_poly.pdbx_strand_id
1 'polypeptide(L)'
;MRWLSTGLVVGMASFAFAEVGEVAFNPAADNRTPPEYRLEPHKFEYRLEPASDLPIAGVSVFRLTFPSPVECPYPENNTVHAEYYRPKGDGPFPGVIVL
;
A
#
# COMPACT_ATOMS: atom_id res chain seq x y z
N MET A 1 15.45 -40.00 36.84
CA MET A 1 14.41 -39.45 35.93
C MET A 1 14.85 -38.08 35.43
N ARG A 2 15.25 -37.95 34.15
CA ARG A 2 15.49 -36.66 33.48
C ARG A 2 14.19 -36.26 32.77
N TRP A 3 13.59 -35.14 33.18
CA TRP A 3 12.47 -34.54 32.46
C TRP A 3 13.05 -33.62 31.39
N LEU A 4 12.76 -33.91 30.12
CA LEU A 4 13.04 -33.04 28.98
C LEU A 4 11.89 -32.05 28.86
N SER A 5 12.12 -30.80 29.25
CA SER A 5 11.19 -29.70 29.02
C SER A 5 11.31 -29.26 27.56
N THR A 6 10.36 -29.67 26.74
CA THR A 6 10.20 -29.16 25.36
C THR A 6 9.80 -27.69 25.42
N GLY A 7 10.72 -26.79 25.07
CA GLY A 7 10.43 -25.36 24.94
C GLY A 7 9.61 -25.11 23.69
N LEU A 8 8.36 -24.68 23.87
CA LEU A 8 7.54 -24.11 22.81
C LEU A 8 8.07 -22.70 22.49
N VAL A 9 8.73 -22.54 21.35
CA VAL A 9 9.02 -21.21 20.80
C VAL A 9 7.76 -20.71 20.12
N VAL A 10 7.01 -19.85 20.80
CA VAL A 10 5.94 -19.06 20.18
C VAL A 10 6.61 -18.01 19.31
N GLY A 11 6.52 -18.16 17.99
CA GLY A 11 6.95 -17.12 17.06
C GLY A 11 6.14 -15.86 17.28
N MET A 12 6.79 -14.79 17.75
CA MET A 12 6.16 -13.47 17.79
C MET A 12 5.96 -12.97 16.36
N ALA A 13 4.71 -12.94 15.90
CA ALA A 13 4.35 -12.15 14.74
C ALA A 13 4.63 -10.67 15.09
N SER A 14 5.60 -10.07 14.40
CA SER A 14 5.87 -8.64 14.52
C SER A 14 4.69 -7.90 13.88
N PHE A 15 3.88 -7.22 14.69
CA PHE A 15 2.90 -6.26 14.17
C PHE A 15 3.67 -5.04 13.69
N ALA A 16 3.90 -4.95 12.39
CA ALA A 16 4.36 -3.71 11.78
C ALA A 16 3.32 -2.62 12.03
N PHE A 17 3.76 -1.41 12.34
CA PHE A 17 2.88 -0.26 12.51
C PHE A 17 2.39 0.23 11.14
N ALA A 18 1.25 0.93 11.12
CA ALA A 18 0.78 1.60 9.93
C ALA A 18 1.81 2.64 9.46
N GLU A 19 2.19 2.57 8.19
CA GLU A 19 3.08 3.53 7.54
C GLU A 19 2.21 4.67 6.98
N VAL A 20 2.62 5.91 7.22
CA VAL A 20 1.98 7.10 6.67
C VAL A 20 3.01 7.93 5.92
N GLY A 21 2.60 8.55 4.82
CA GLY A 21 3.51 9.35 4.02
C GLY A 21 2.77 10.27 3.06
N GLU A 22 3.56 11.02 2.29
CA GLU A 22 3.09 11.94 1.26
C GLU A 22 3.75 11.58 -0.08
N VAL A 23 2.97 11.65 -1.17
CA VAL A 23 3.48 11.58 -2.54
C VAL A 23 3.01 12.80 -3.32
N ALA A 24 3.93 13.45 -4.03
CA ALA A 24 3.60 14.52 -4.97
C ALA A 24 3.32 13.93 -6.36
N PHE A 25 2.14 14.23 -6.89
CA PHE A 25 1.78 13.98 -8.28
C PHE A 25 1.96 15.27 -9.08
N ASN A 26 2.71 15.16 -10.17
CA ASN A 26 2.81 16.20 -11.18
C ASN A 26 2.42 15.59 -12.53
N PRO A 27 1.36 16.08 -13.20
CA PRO A 27 0.95 15.54 -14.48
C PRO A 27 2.06 15.68 -15.53
N ALA A 28 2.17 14.68 -16.41
CA ALA A 28 3.06 14.77 -17.55
C ALA A 28 2.60 15.90 -18.49
N ALA A 29 3.56 16.60 -19.10
CA ALA A 29 3.26 17.73 -19.99
C ALA A 29 2.63 17.33 -21.35
N ASP A 30 2.36 16.03 -21.56
CA ASP A 30 1.77 15.55 -22.80
C ASP A 30 0.23 15.63 -22.77
N ASN A 31 -0.38 15.73 -23.96
CA ASN A 31 -1.83 15.88 -24.12
C ASN A 31 -2.54 14.56 -24.50
N ARG A 32 -1.87 13.41 -24.33
CA ARG A 32 -2.43 12.11 -24.72
C ARG A 32 -3.52 11.64 -23.77
N THR A 33 -3.48 12.10 -22.52
CA THR A 33 -4.52 11.86 -21.52
C THR A 33 -5.81 12.57 -21.92
N PRO A 34 -6.97 11.86 -22.01
CA PRO A 34 -8.27 12.49 -22.24
C PRO A 34 -8.58 13.57 -21.19
N PRO A 35 -9.28 14.67 -21.55
CA PRO A 35 -9.54 15.79 -20.64
C PRO A 35 -10.08 15.41 -19.26
N GLU A 36 -10.99 14.44 -19.21
CA GLU A 36 -11.63 13.92 -17.99
C GLU A 36 -10.68 13.18 -17.03
N TYR A 37 -9.51 12.76 -17.50
CA TYR A 37 -8.48 12.08 -16.70
C TYR A 37 -7.27 12.98 -16.42
N ARG A 38 -7.33 14.27 -16.79
CA ARG A 38 -6.28 15.24 -16.48
C ARG A 38 -6.49 15.76 -15.07
N LEU A 39 -5.65 15.31 -14.17
CA LEU A 39 -5.61 15.81 -12.80
C LEU A 39 -4.61 16.97 -12.71
N GLU A 40 -4.98 17.98 -11.92
CA GLU A 40 -4.05 19.04 -11.52
C GLU A 40 -2.93 18.47 -10.63
N PRO A 41 -1.76 19.15 -10.52
CA PRO A 41 -0.74 18.79 -9.56
C PRO A 41 -1.33 18.68 -8.15
N HIS A 42 -1.02 17.59 -7.43
CA HIS A 42 -1.62 17.31 -6.13
C HIS A 42 -0.65 16.59 -5.20
N LYS A 43 -0.86 16.73 -3.91
CA LYS A 43 -0.13 15.99 -2.87
C LYS A 43 -1.09 15.02 -2.21
N PHE A 44 -0.76 13.73 -2.25
CA PHE A 44 -1.55 12.68 -1.63
C PHE A 44 -0.90 12.26 -0.32
N GLU A 45 -1.60 12.47 0.78
CA GLU A 45 -1.32 11.77 2.02
C GLU A 45 -1.85 10.34 1.89
N TYR A 46 -1.04 9.35 2.26
CA TYR A 46 -1.45 7.95 2.22
C TYR A 46 -1.23 7.27 3.56
N ARG A 47 -1.96 6.17 3.76
CA ARG A 47 -1.79 5.23 4.85
C ARG A 47 -1.67 3.82 4.31
N LEU A 48 -0.68 3.08 4.80
CA LEU A 48 -0.48 1.66 4.54
C LEU A 48 -0.64 0.89 5.85
N GLU A 49 -1.72 0.13 5.95
CA GLU A 49 -1.94 -0.77 7.07
C GLU A 49 -1.45 -2.18 6.71
N PRO A 50 -0.53 -2.78 7.49
CA PRO A 50 -0.05 -4.14 7.22
C PRO A 50 -1.21 -5.14 7.22
N ALA A 51 -1.31 -5.93 6.15
CA ALA A 51 -2.40 -6.91 5.98
C ALA A 51 -1.88 -8.34 6.09
N SER A 52 -0.81 -8.69 5.37
CA SER A 52 -0.24 -10.05 5.36
C SER A 52 1.22 -10.03 4.92
N ASP A 53 2.00 -11.00 5.39
CA ASP A 53 3.34 -11.26 4.88
C ASP A 53 3.36 -12.59 4.15
N LEU A 54 3.80 -12.60 2.88
CA LEU A 54 3.82 -13.77 2.01
C LEU A 54 5.27 -14.14 1.68
N PRO A 55 5.99 -14.82 2.60
CA PRO A 55 7.43 -15.05 2.46
C PRO A 55 7.79 -15.93 1.26
N ILE A 56 6.96 -16.92 0.91
CA ILE A 56 7.18 -17.79 -0.26
C ILE A 56 7.08 -16.99 -1.57
N ALA A 57 6.13 -16.05 -1.64
CA ALA A 57 5.96 -15.17 -2.80
C ALA A 57 6.92 -13.97 -2.78
N GLY A 58 7.66 -13.75 -1.69
CA GLY A 58 8.60 -12.64 -1.56
C GLY A 58 7.93 -11.26 -1.48
N VAL A 59 6.69 -11.15 -1.00
CA VAL A 59 5.95 -9.89 -0.91
C VAL A 59 5.35 -9.66 0.47
N SER A 60 5.20 -8.39 0.85
CA SER A 60 4.36 -7.96 1.98
C SER A 60 3.16 -7.19 1.44
N VAL A 61 1.98 -7.48 1.98
CA VAL A 61 0.69 -6.94 1.52
C VAL A 61 0.20 -5.90 2.52
N PHE A 62 -0.25 -4.76 1.99
CA PHE A 62 -0.78 -3.64 2.77
C PHE A 62 -2.17 -3.25 2.26
N ARG A 63 -3.05 -2.81 3.16
CA ARG A 63 -4.24 -2.03 2.80
C ARG A 63 -3.82 -0.58 2.64
N LEU A 64 -3.91 -0.06 1.42
CA LEU A 64 -3.62 1.31 1.07
C LEU A 64 -4.91 2.14 1.09
N THR A 65 -4.86 3.30 1.74
CA THR A 65 -5.88 4.34 1.62
C THR A 65 -5.27 5.72 1.41
N PHE A 66 -5.97 6.55 0.62
CA PHE A 66 -5.65 7.96 0.40
C PHE A 66 -6.90 8.72 -0.12
N PRO A 67 -6.99 10.05 0.03
CA PRO A 67 -8.13 10.81 -0.47
C PRO A 67 -8.15 10.83 -2.00
N SER A 68 -9.32 10.62 -2.58
CA SER A 68 -9.51 10.80 -4.03
C SER A 68 -9.28 12.26 -4.41
N PRO A 69 -8.59 12.55 -5.54
CA PRO A 69 -8.47 13.91 -6.05
C PRO A 69 -9.76 14.42 -6.71
N VAL A 70 -10.75 13.53 -6.88
CA VAL A 70 -12.05 13.84 -7.47
C VAL A 70 -13.11 13.63 -6.39
N GLU A 71 -13.74 14.73 -5.97
CA GLU A 71 -14.85 14.69 -5.02
C GLU A 71 -16.16 14.35 -5.73
N CYS A 72 -17.00 13.58 -5.04
CA CYS A 72 -18.36 13.32 -5.46
C CYS A 72 -19.32 13.37 -4.26
N PRO A 73 -20.65 13.35 -4.50
CA PRO A 73 -21.66 13.41 -3.44
C PRO A 73 -21.69 12.20 -2.51
N TYR A 74 -20.99 11.11 -2.87
CA TYR A 74 -20.93 9.87 -2.10
C TYR A 74 -19.62 9.84 -1.29
N PRO A 75 -19.66 10.08 0.04
CA PRO A 75 -18.45 10.21 0.85
C PRO A 75 -17.48 9.03 0.75
N GLU A 76 -18.01 7.82 0.55
CA GLU A 76 -17.26 6.58 0.42
C GLU A 76 -16.32 6.60 -0.79
N ASN A 77 -16.73 7.24 -1.88
CA ASN A 77 -15.95 7.35 -3.12
C ASN A 77 -14.89 8.46 -3.05
N ASN A 78 -14.91 9.29 -2.01
CA ASN A 78 -13.89 10.32 -1.81
C ASN A 78 -12.62 9.75 -1.14
N THR A 79 -12.60 8.45 -0.84
CA THR A 79 -11.41 7.72 -0.39
C THR A 79 -11.10 6.58 -1.36
N VAL A 80 -9.85 6.51 -1.81
CA VAL A 80 -9.38 5.37 -2.61
C VAL A 80 -8.92 4.27 -1.66
N HIS A 81 -9.35 3.05 -1.94
CA HIS A 81 -8.94 1.84 -1.23
C HIS A 81 -8.25 0.89 -2.21
N ALA A 82 -7.10 0.33 -1.82
CA ALA A 82 -6.39 -0.67 -2.63
C ALA A 82 -5.63 -1.67 -1.75
N GLU A 83 -5.24 -2.79 -2.35
CA GLU A 83 -4.21 -3.67 -1.79
C GLU A 83 -2.88 -3.40 -2.48
N TYR A 84 -1.85 -3.12 -1.69
CA TYR A 84 -0.50 -2.90 -2.19
C TYR A 84 0.38 -4.10 -1.87
N TYR A 85 0.79 -4.81 -2.92
CA TYR A 85 1.72 -5.94 -2.87
C TYR A 85 3.14 -5.43 -3.11
N ARG A 86 3.90 -5.22 -2.03
CA ARG A 86 5.28 -4.71 -2.09
C ARG A 86 6.29 -5.85 -2.08
N PRO A 87 7.12 -6.03 -3.13
CA PRO A 87 8.20 -7.00 -3.10
C PRO A 87 9.22 -6.70 -1.99
N LYS A 88 9.81 -7.76 -1.43
CA LYS A 88 10.91 -7.66 -0.45
C LYS A 88 12.23 -7.38 -1.18
N GLY A 89 13.08 -6.54 -0.59
CA GLY A 89 14.39 -6.14 -1.14
C GLY A 89 14.50 -4.63 -1.36
N ASP A 90 15.61 -4.20 -1.94
CA ASP A 90 15.98 -2.76 -1.98
C ASP A 90 15.30 -1.95 -3.11
N GLY A 91 14.66 -2.61 -4.08
CA GLY A 91 14.00 -1.95 -5.21
C GLY A 91 14.96 -1.12 -6.09
N PRO A 92 14.43 -0.24 -6.97
CA PRO A 92 13.02 -0.09 -7.31
C PRO A 92 12.50 -1.32 -8.07
N PHE A 93 11.19 -1.56 -7.98
CA PHE A 93 10.52 -2.63 -8.69
C PHE A 93 9.60 -2.06 -9.77
N PRO A 94 9.42 -2.73 -10.92
CA PRO A 94 8.35 -2.38 -11.84
C PRO A 94 7.00 -2.54 -11.13
N GLY A 95 6.14 -1.53 -11.26
CA GLY A 95 4.79 -1.53 -10.70
C GLY A 95 3.73 -1.86 -11.75
N VAL A 96 2.65 -2.50 -11.33
CA VAL A 96 1.44 -2.71 -12.13
C VAL A 96 0.22 -2.33 -11.28
N ILE A 97 -0.77 -1.71 -11.92
CA ILE A 97 -2.08 -1.46 -11.32
C ILE A 97 -3.07 -2.46 -11.92
N VAL A 98 -3.82 -3.13 -11.06
CA VAL A 98 -4.91 -4.02 -11.44
C VAL A 98 -6.21 -3.38 -10.97
N LEU A 99 -7.12 -3.12 -11.91
CA LEU A 99 -8.42 -2.49 -11.70
C LEU A 99 -9.54 -3.54 -11.66
#